data_AF-A0ABD1YTV5-F1
#
_entry.id   AF-A0ABD1YTV5-F1
#
_cell.length_a   1.000
_cell.length_b   1.000
_cell.length_c   1.000
_cell.angle_alpha   90.00
_cell.angle_beta   90.00
_cell.angle_gamma   90.00
#
_symmetry.space_group_name_H-M   'P 1'
#
loop_
_entity.id
_entity.type
_entity.pdbx_description
1 polymer ?
#
loop_
_entity_poly.entity_id
_entity_poly.type
_entity_poly.pdbx_seq_one_letter_code
_entity_poly.pdbx_strand_id
1 'polypeptide(L)'
;MSTVTTIGFVGFATPTATASSVKRNLSSSVVLGGASGNELRKFRSIKGTATSGRRLQIRSTTSLQDATTTKINGLPVREIPGSYGPPFWGAFSDKIAYYWTEGVPRFYENRRDKYNSTVYRMNTVPGPPFFPDPRVIVLLDQKSYRTLFDVEKVEKTNVFTGTYMPSLDYTGGYRVLSYLDPSEEKHSLLKEFCFEVLKSSGRRVFPEFHKALNEVFEAWETGLKNSKDRKIKFMDVLSVETLRFNVRAFLDADPVDPNTEASLGKEAVGIIRWWTLPQLMPIAVLPLPIFFAFLLAPLFELLLHTFPLPFSLVKSKRQKIVDFFRANSKEVLDMAETRFGLDRNEALENLIFYTCFNSWGGINFLFPAIIGRLGSTSAEFQRELSAEVRKAIEENGGLNPAALSSMPLVQSAVYEVMRIQPPVPFQYGRAKTDLIIESHDAAFRVKKGEMLAGYMPLAHKDPKVFTDPDDFNPKRFMGEEGEKLVQHLLWSNGPQTETPTVHNKQCPGKNFITIIAKLLVAEIYSKYETISVYGDTLVALNRASSS
;
A
#
# COMPACT_ATOMS: atom_id res chain seq x y z
N MET A 1 -19.79 -28.11 11.65
CA MET A 1 -20.29 -27.22 10.57
C MET A 1 -20.61 -25.87 11.18
N SER A 2 -19.65 -24.94 11.15
CA SER A 2 -19.87 -23.49 11.30
C SER A 2 -18.93 -22.85 10.30
N THR A 3 -19.47 -22.56 9.11
CA THR A 3 -18.79 -21.80 8.06
C THR A 3 -18.71 -20.35 8.52
N VAL A 4 -17.59 -20.00 9.16
CA VAL A 4 -17.20 -18.60 9.35
C VAL A 4 -16.76 -18.11 7.98
N THR A 5 -17.63 -17.35 7.31
CA THR A 5 -17.31 -16.68 6.05
C THR A 5 -16.16 -15.71 6.29
N THR A 6 -14.96 -16.06 5.83
CA THR A 6 -13.79 -15.18 5.80
C THR A 6 -14.13 -13.97 4.91
N ILE A 7 -14.45 -12.82 5.52
CA ILE A 7 -14.49 -11.54 4.81
C ILE A 7 -13.03 -11.16 4.54
N GLY A 8 -12.51 -11.59 3.39
CA GLY A 8 -11.21 -11.19 2.89
C GLY A 8 -11.23 -9.71 2.53
N PHE A 9 -10.54 -8.88 3.31
CA PHE A 9 -10.22 -7.51 2.94
C PHE A 9 -9.14 -7.51 1.86
N VAL A 10 -9.52 -7.80 0.62
CA VAL A 10 -8.72 -7.46 -0.56
C VAL A 10 -9.04 -6.00 -0.91
N GLY A 11 -8.65 -5.10 -0.02
CA GLY A 11 -8.94 -3.67 -0.10
C GLY A 11 -7.90 -2.89 -0.90
N PHE A 12 -7.49 -3.39 -2.06
CA PHE A 12 -6.93 -2.59 -3.16
C PHE A 12 -7.32 -3.30 -4.45
N ALA A 13 -8.01 -2.59 -5.34
CA ALA A 13 -8.45 -3.12 -6.62
C ALA A 13 -7.28 -3.81 -7.33
N THR A 14 -7.35 -5.14 -7.44
CA THR A 14 -6.53 -5.87 -8.41
C THR A 14 -7.01 -5.37 -9.78
N PRO A 15 -6.14 -4.75 -10.60
CA PRO A 15 -6.48 -4.55 -11.99
C PRO A 15 -6.68 -5.93 -12.58
N THR A 16 -7.87 -6.22 -13.08
CA THR A 16 -8.09 -7.34 -13.97
C THR A 16 -7.07 -7.22 -15.09
N ALA A 17 -6.22 -8.25 -15.24
CA ALA A 17 -5.32 -8.35 -16.37
C ALA A 17 -6.19 -8.32 -17.64
N THR A 18 -6.18 -7.19 -18.36
CA THR A 18 -6.75 -7.15 -19.70
C THR A 18 -5.74 -7.86 -20.59
N ALA A 19 -6.09 -9.07 -21.01
CA ALA A 19 -5.36 -9.79 -22.03
C ALA A 19 -5.26 -8.92 -23.29
N SER A 20 -4.02 -8.53 -23.63
CA SER A 20 -3.70 -7.94 -24.93
C SER A 20 -4.14 -8.91 -26.04
N SER A 21 -5.12 -8.52 -26.85
CA SER A 21 -5.47 -9.29 -28.04
C SER A 21 -4.74 -8.72 -29.26
N VAL A 22 -3.98 -9.64 -29.86
CA VAL A 22 -3.35 -9.59 -31.18
C VAL A 22 -4.26 -8.92 -32.20
N LYS A 23 -3.81 -7.80 -32.79
CA LYS A 23 -4.41 -7.25 -34.01
C LYS A 23 -4.21 -8.27 -35.15
N ARG A 24 -5.28 -8.96 -35.55
CA ARG A 24 -5.37 -9.62 -36.86
C ARG A 24 -6.08 -8.67 -37.83
N ASN A 25 -5.34 -8.27 -38.86
CA ASN A 25 -5.88 -7.69 -40.08
C ASN A 25 -6.90 -8.65 -40.69
N LEU A 26 -8.12 -8.18 -40.97
CA LEU A 26 -8.98 -8.73 -42.01
C LEU A 26 -9.74 -7.59 -42.67
N SER A 27 -9.34 -7.34 -43.91
CA SER A 27 -10.04 -6.55 -44.91
C SER A 27 -11.31 -7.27 -45.35
N SER A 28 -12.44 -6.56 -45.41
CA SER A 28 -13.44 -6.80 -46.45
C SER A 28 -14.43 -5.65 -46.50
N SER A 29 -14.37 -4.95 -47.62
CA SER A 29 -15.35 -4.03 -48.19
C SER A 29 -16.76 -4.63 -48.26
N VAL A 30 -17.78 -3.86 -47.84
CA VAL A 30 -19.09 -3.88 -48.49
C VAL A 30 -19.57 -2.43 -48.62
N VAL A 31 -19.70 -2.02 -49.89
CA VAL A 31 -20.35 -0.80 -50.37
C VAL A 31 -21.82 -1.11 -50.55
N LEU A 32 -22.71 -0.17 -50.18
CA LEU A 32 -24.05 0.11 -50.76
C LEU A 32 -24.45 1.49 -50.17
N GLY A 33 -24.36 2.60 -50.91
CA GLY A 33 -25.44 3.17 -51.75
C GLY A 33 -26.53 3.80 -50.85
N GLY A 34 -26.89 5.09 -50.86
CA GLY A 34 -26.85 6.16 -51.86
C GLY A 34 -28.26 6.79 -51.91
N ALA A 35 -28.36 8.12 -51.74
CA ALA A 35 -29.47 9.07 -52.09
C ALA A 35 -29.51 10.22 -51.05
N SER A 36 -29.12 11.47 -51.38
CA SER A 36 -29.90 12.54 -52.05
C SER A 36 -31.26 12.82 -51.39
N GLY A 37 -31.69 14.04 -51.07
CA GLY A 37 -31.18 15.39 -51.31
C GLY A 37 -32.16 16.40 -50.68
N ASN A 38 -31.63 17.62 -50.46
CA ASN A 38 -32.28 18.94 -50.60
C ASN A 38 -33.79 19.12 -50.37
N GLU A 39 -34.13 20.18 -49.60
CA GLU A 39 -34.93 21.36 -50.05
C GLU A 39 -35.18 22.31 -48.85
N LEU A 40 -34.68 23.56 -48.92
CA LEU A 40 -35.42 24.86 -48.95
C LEU A 40 -36.07 25.32 -47.61
N ARG A 41 -36.18 26.59 -47.21
CA ARG A 41 -35.87 27.92 -47.80
C ARG A 41 -35.94 29.00 -46.70
N LYS A 42 -35.00 29.96 -46.79
CA LYS A 42 -35.06 31.43 -46.58
C LYS A 42 -36.32 32.10 -46.00
N PHE A 43 -36.11 33.11 -45.14
CA PHE A 43 -36.57 34.53 -45.26
C PHE A 43 -35.69 35.40 -44.34
N ARG A 44 -34.76 36.23 -44.87
CA ARG A 44 -34.83 37.62 -45.38
C ARG A 44 -34.41 38.69 -44.34
N SER A 45 -33.40 39.45 -44.78
CA SER A 45 -32.81 40.66 -44.24
C SER A 45 -33.78 41.85 -44.22
N ILE A 46 -33.62 42.71 -43.21
CA ILE A 46 -33.97 44.14 -43.28
C ILE A 46 -32.75 44.94 -42.79
N LYS A 47 -32.25 45.83 -43.65
CA LYS A 47 -31.32 46.92 -43.31
C LYS A 47 -32.13 48.17 -43.00
N GLY A 48 -31.73 48.90 -41.96
CA GLY A 48 -32.18 50.26 -41.66
C GLY A 48 -31.05 51.02 -40.97
N THR A 49 -30.74 52.20 -41.49
CA THR A 49 -29.59 53.06 -41.19
C THR A 49 -29.83 54.09 -40.08
N ALA A 50 -28.72 54.52 -39.47
CA ALA A 50 -28.38 55.89 -39.03
C ALA A 50 -28.33 56.25 -37.52
N THR A 51 -27.11 56.68 -37.15
CA THR A 51 -26.71 57.77 -36.24
C THR A 51 -26.93 57.68 -34.72
N SER A 52 -25.83 57.59 -33.97
CA SER A 52 -25.39 58.62 -33.01
C SER A 52 -24.10 58.18 -32.29
N GLY A 53 -23.12 59.07 -32.21
CA GLY A 53 -21.76 58.78 -31.78
C GLY A 53 -21.57 58.64 -30.28
N ARG A 54 -20.60 57.80 -29.90
CA ARG A 54 -19.78 58.00 -28.70
C ARG A 54 -18.39 57.43 -28.95
N ARG A 55 -17.43 58.34 -29.10
CA ARG A 55 -15.99 58.09 -29.25
C ARG A 55 -15.45 57.59 -27.90
N LEU A 56 -15.36 56.27 -27.73
CA LEU A 56 -14.57 55.67 -26.65
C LEU A 56 -13.10 55.77 -27.03
N GLN A 57 -12.32 56.51 -26.24
CA GLN A 57 -10.86 56.57 -26.35
C GLN A 57 -10.30 55.15 -26.18
N ILE A 58 -9.71 54.63 -27.26
CA ILE A 58 -8.80 53.50 -27.23
C ILE A 58 -7.56 53.99 -26.48
N ARG A 59 -7.41 53.58 -25.21
CA ARG A 59 -6.16 53.73 -24.48
C ARG A 59 -5.17 52.75 -25.08
N SER A 60 -4.09 53.31 -25.59
CA SER A 60 -2.96 52.61 -26.19
C SER A 60 -2.47 51.46 -25.31
N THR A 61 -2.29 50.31 -25.96
CA THR A 61 -1.49 49.17 -25.52
C THR A 61 -0.14 49.64 -24.96
N THR A 62 -0.01 49.65 -23.65
CA THR A 62 1.31 49.61 -23.00
C THR A 62 1.72 48.14 -22.93
N SER A 63 2.87 47.88 -23.54
CA SER A 63 3.58 46.61 -23.63
C SER A 63 3.32 45.63 -22.50
N LEU A 64 2.97 44.39 -22.88
CA LEU A 64 3.30 43.18 -22.13
C LEU A 64 4.79 43.25 -21.77
N GLN A 65 5.09 43.71 -20.56
CA GLN A 65 6.37 43.45 -19.94
C GLN A 65 6.39 41.95 -19.66
N ASP A 66 7.38 41.27 -20.25
CA ASP A 66 7.73 39.89 -19.95
C ASP A 66 7.67 39.67 -18.44
N ALA A 67 6.64 38.94 -17.99
CA ALA A 67 6.64 38.39 -16.66
C ALA A 67 7.76 37.35 -16.63
N THR A 68 8.96 37.78 -16.20
CA THR A 68 10.05 36.90 -15.83
C THR A 68 9.47 35.81 -14.94
N THR A 69 9.23 34.64 -15.52
CA THR A 69 8.66 33.51 -14.80
C THR A 69 9.69 33.14 -13.77
N THR A 70 9.43 33.43 -12.50
CA THR A 70 10.35 33.09 -11.41
C THR A 70 10.68 31.61 -11.52
N LYS A 71 11.97 31.30 -11.71
CA LYS A 71 12.47 29.92 -11.74
C LYS A 71 13.17 29.60 -10.44
N ILE A 72 12.91 28.42 -9.89
CA ILE A 72 13.69 27.84 -8.79
C ILE A 72 14.33 26.57 -9.34
N ASN A 73 15.66 26.48 -9.26
CA ASN A 73 16.44 25.36 -9.80
C ASN A 73 16.09 25.03 -11.27
N GLY A 74 15.87 26.06 -12.08
CA GLY A 74 15.50 25.93 -13.50
C GLY A 74 14.03 25.60 -13.77
N LEU A 75 13.24 25.25 -12.74
CA LEU A 75 11.81 24.96 -12.87
C LEU A 75 10.95 26.22 -12.71
N PRO A 76 9.90 26.41 -13.54
CA PRO A 76 8.96 27.50 -13.34
C PRO A 76 8.21 27.33 -12.02
N VAL A 77 8.13 28.41 -11.24
CA VAL A 77 7.29 28.44 -10.04
C VAL A 77 5.82 28.52 -10.44
N ARG A 78 5.00 27.60 -9.94
CA ARG A 78 3.55 27.58 -10.17
C ARG A 78 2.79 27.62 -8.85
N GLU A 79 1.58 28.19 -8.90
CA GLU A 79 0.61 27.98 -7.84
C GLU A 79 0.20 26.50 -7.82
N ILE A 80 -0.05 25.96 -6.63
CA ILE A 80 -0.54 24.58 -6.49
C ILE A 80 -2.00 24.54 -6.96
N PRO A 81 -2.32 23.83 -8.06
CA PRO A 81 -3.68 23.77 -8.57
C PRO A 81 -4.60 22.96 -7.64
N GLY A 82 -5.90 23.04 -7.88
CA GLY A 82 -6.92 22.39 -7.06
C GLY A 82 -7.48 23.27 -5.96
N SER A 83 -8.57 22.81 -5.35
CA SER A 83 -9.33 23.53 -4.33
C SER A 83 -9.94 22.53 -3.36
N TYR A 84 -10.22 22.96 -2.14
CA TYR A 84 -10.91 22.17 -1.12
C TYR A 84 -12.44 22.24 -1.26
N GLY A 85 -12.96 23.06 -2.18
CA GLY A 85 -14.38 23.31 -2.34
C GLY A 85 -15.00 24.10 -1.16
N PRO A 86 -16.33 24.26 -1.14
CA PRO A 86 -17.03 24.87 -0.01
C PRO A 86 -16.79 24.06 1.29
N PRO A 87 -16.74 24.73 2.46
CA PRO A 87 -16.59 24.05 3.75
C PRO A 87 -17.60 22.91 3.90
N PHE A 88 -17.17 21.78 4.47
CA PHE A 88 -17.93 20.53 4.57
C PHE A 88 -18.23 19.85 3.21
N TRP A 89 -18.89 20.53 2.28
CA TRP A 89 -19.38 19.95 1.03
C TRP A 89 -18.28 19.51 0.07
N GLY A 90 -17.18 20.26 -0.02
CA GLY A 90 -16.03 19.85 -0.84
C GLY A 90 -15.40 18.56 -0.33
N ALA A 91 -15.18 18.46 0.97
CA ALA A 91 -14.65 17.25 1.59
C ALA A 91 -15.62 16.07 1.52
N PHE A 92 -16.92 16.32 1.71
CA PHE A 92 -17.95 15.29 1.55
C PHE A 92 -18.00 14.76 0.10
N SER A 93 -17.94 15.65 -0.90
CA SER A 93 -17.90 15.26 -2.31
C SER A 93 -16.65 14.43 -2.64
N ASP A 94 -15.48 14.83 -2.15
CA ASP A 94 -14.24 14.05 -2.33
C ASP A 94 -14.33 12.69 -1.63
N LYS A 95 -14.92 12.62 -0.44
CA LYS A 95 -15.16 11.37 0.29
C LYS A 95 -16.06 10.41 -0.49
N ILE A 96 -17.17 10.91 -1.05
CA ILE A 96 -18.06 10.10 -1.89
C ILE A 96 -17.35 9.62 -3.16
N ALA A 97 -16.54 10.49 -3.78
CA ALA A 97 -15.71 10.12 -4.91
C ALA A 97 -14.71 9.02 -4.57
N TYR A 98 -14.03 9.15 -3.43
CA TYR A 98 -13.03 8.20 -2.97
C TYR A 98 -13.62 6.81 -2.70
N TYR A 99 -14.76 6.73 -2.00
CA TYR A 99 -15.33 5.45 -1.59
C TYR A 99 -16.27 4.80 -2.59
N TRP A 100 -17.07 5.59 -3.32
CA TRP A 100 -18.28 5.06 -3.97
C TRP A 100 -18.35 5.30 -5.47
N THR A 101 -17.90 6.44 -5.98
CA THR A 101 -18.10 6.78 -7.40
C THR A 101 -16.85 6.66 -8.27
N GLU A 102 -15.68 7.02 -7.77
CA GLU A 102 -14.41 6.91 -8.51
C GLU A 102 -13.58 5.71 -8.02
N GLY A 103 -13.45 5.55 -6.70
CA GLY A 103 -12.57 4.53 -6.12
C GLY A 103 -11.07 4.83 -6.33
N VAL A 104 -10.22 3.99 -5.76
CA VAL A 104 -8.77 4.05 -5.95
C VAL A 104 -8.37 3.05 -7.05
N PRO A 105 -7.55 3.42 -8.06
CA PRO A 105 -6.73 4.64 -8.15
C PRO A 105 -7.39 5.85 -8.83
N ARG A 106 -8.56 5.69 -9.46
CA ARG A 106 -9.15 6.71 -10.36
C ARG A 106 -9.38 8.07 -9.69
N PHE A 107 -9.71 8.08 -8.40
CA PHE A 107 -9.80 9.29 -7.58
C PHE A 107 -8.59 10.23 -7.74
N TYR A 108 -7.38 9.68 -7.75
CA TYR A 108 -6.13 10.43 -7.87
C TYR A 108 -5.82 10.77 -9.33
N GLU A 109 -6.01 9.81 -10.24
CA GLU A 109 -5.73 10.00 -11.67
C GLU A 109 -6.62 11.07 -12.30
N ASN A 110 -7.92 11.06 -11.99
CA ASN A 110 -8.88 12.05 -12.49
C ASN A 110 -8.50 13.47 -12.08
N ARG A 111 -7.99 13.65 -10.84
CA ARG A 111 -7.54 14.96 -10.33
C ARG A 111 -6.20 15.37 -10.94
N ARG A 112 -5.24 14.43 -11.06
CA ARG A 112 -3.97 14.65 -11.77
C ARG A 112 -4.22 15.15 -13.19
N ASP A 113 -5.10 14.48 -13.93
CA ASP A 113 -5.39 14.77 -15.33
C ASP A 113 -6.17 16.08 -15.48
N LYS A 114 -7.17 16.32 -14.60
CA LYS A 114 -7.92 17.59 -14.55
C LYS A 114 -7.02 18.80 -14.34
N TYR A 115 -6.03 18.70 -13.45
CA TYR A 115 -5.13 19.81 -13.12
C TYR A 115 -3.85 19.82 -13.96
N ASN A 116 -3.63 18.81 -14.80
CA ASN A 116 -2.39 18.58 -15.52
C ASN A 116 -1.16 18.75 -14.61
N SER A 117 -1.23 18.14 -13.42
CA SER A 117 -0.21 18.29 -12.36
C SER A 117 -0.17 17.05 -11.47
N THR A 118 1.03 16.63 -11.08
CA THR A 118 1.27 15.59 -10.07
C THR A 118 1.32 16.13 -8.64
N VAL A 119 1.21 17.46 -8.49
CA VAL A 119 1.11 18.16 -7.20
C VAL A 119 -0.15 19.04 -7.22
N TYR A 120 -1.11 18.77 -6.32
CA TYR A 120 -2.36 19.53 -6.27
C TYR A 120 -3.05 19.47 -4.89
N ARG A 121 -3.99 20.37 -4.65
CA ARG A 121 -4.83 20.43 -3.45
C ARG A 121 -6.07 19.55 -3.60
N MET A 122 -6.41 18.80 -2.55
CA MET A 122 -7.64 18.01 -2.46
C MET A 122 -8.02 17.75 -0.99
N ASN A 123 -9.23 17.26 -0.74
CA ASN A 123 -9.56 16.66 0.55
C ASN A 123 -9.28 15.15 0.50
N THR A 124 -8.80 14.59 1.61
CA THR A 124 -8.64 13.15 1.82
C THR A 124 -9.67 12.61 2.81
N VAL A 125 -9.80 11.27 2.87
CA VAL A 125 -10.66 10.57 3.83
C VAL A 125 -9.95 10.41 5.19
N PRO A 126 -10.67 10.24 6.31
CA PRO A 126 -12.13 10.06 6.46
C PRO A 126 -12.98 11.33 6.32
N GLY A 127 -12.43 12.51 6.65
CA GLY A 127 -13.11 13.79 6.50
C GLY A 127 -14.36 13.99 7.39
N PRO A 128 -15.09 15.10 7.22
CA PRO A 128 -16.18 15.50 8.12
C PRO A 128 -17.32 14.46 8.19
N PRO A 129 -18.19 14.53 9.22
CA PRO A 129 -18.27 15.58 10.26
C PRO A 129 -17.37 15.41 11.48
N PHE A 130 -17.00 14.19 11.89
CA PHE A 130 -16.34 13.94 13.19
C PHE A 130 -14.86 13.58 13.12
N PHE A 131 -14.26 13.66 11.94
CA PHE A 131 -12.82 13.51 11.79
C PHE A 131 -12.11 14.85 11.61
N PRO A 132 -10.77 14.90 11.82
CA PRO A 132 -9.99 16.12 11.67
C PRO A 132 -9.98 16.67 10.23
N ASP A 133 -9.29 17.80 10.08
CA ASP A 133 -9.12 18.51 8.81
C ASP A 133 -8.64 17.58 7.67
N PRO A 134 -9.43 17.41 6.59
CA PRO A 134 -9.08 16.52 5.48
C PRO A 134 -8.19 17.17 4.43
N ARG A 135 -7.87 18.46 4.54
CA ARG A 135 -7.17 19.21 3.49
C ARG A 135 -5.72 18.76 3.35
N VAL A 136 -5.32 18.37 2.15
CA VAL A 136 -3.95 17.96 1.84
C VAL A 136 -3.44 18.59 0.53
N ILE A 137 -2.12 18.63 0.39
CA ILE A 137 -1.43 18.76 -0.90
C ILE A 137 -0.91 17.38 -1.25
N VAL A 138 -1.37 16.81 -2.35
CA VAL A 138 -0.97 15.48 -2.78
C VAL A 138 0.26 15.53 -3.68
N LEU A 139 1.14 14.54 -3.55
CA LEU A 139 2.38 14.34 -4.29
C LEU A 139 2.33 12.99 -5.00
N LEU A 140 2.40 12.97 -6.33
CA LEU A 140 2.13 11.77 -7.13
C LEU A 140 3.29 11.33 -8.04
N ASP A 141 4.39 12.08 -8.08
CA ASP A 141 5.57 11.76 -8.90
C ASP A 141 6.81 11.45 -8.04
N GLN A 142 7.77 10.72 -8.59
CA GLN A 142 8.98 10.28 -7.89
C GLN A 142 9.79 11.42 -7.30
N LYS A 143 9.76 12.60 -7.92
CA LYS A 143 10.57 13.74 -7.48
C LYS A 143 9.93 14.43 -6.28
N SER A 144 8.64 14.80 -6.39
CA SER A 144 7.93 15.49 -5.31
C SER A 144 7.71 14.59 -4.09
N TYR A 145 7.34 13.31 -4.32
CA TYR A 145 6.98 12.35 -3.29
C TYR A 145 8.07 12.14 -2.22
N ARG A 146 9.35 12.19 -2.62
CA ARG A 146 10.51 12.02 -1.71
C ARG A 146 10.57 13.04 -0.57
N THR A 147 9.88 14.19 -0.72
CA THR A 147 9.73 15.17 0.37
C THR A 147 9.12 14.54 1.64
N LEU A 148 8.30 13.48 1.50
CA LEU A 148 7.66 12.80 2.63
C LEU A 148 8.62 11.98 3.51
N PHE A 149 9.85 11.77 3.07
CA PHE A 149 10.90 11.05 3.79
C PHE A 149 11.87 11.98 4.52
N ASP A 150 11.94 13.24 4.07
CA ASP A 150 12.83 14.25 4.62
C ASP A 150 12.24 14.81 5.93
N VAL A 151 12.64 14.20 7.05
CA VAL A 151 12.12 14.56 8.38
C VAL A 151 12.63 15.91 8.89
N GLU A 152 13.56 16.56 8.19
CA GLU A 152 13.91 17.96 8.44
C GLU A 152 12.85 18.90 7.86
N LYS A 153 12.24 18.50 6.73
CA LYS A 153 11.15 19.25 6.07
C LYS A 153 9.76 18.90 6.58
N VAL A 154 9.51 17.64 6.93
CA VAL A 154 8.18 17.16 7.35
C VAL A 154 8.16 16.57 8.76
N GLU A 155 7.12 16.91 9.50
CA GLU A 155 6.75 16.29 10.77
C GLU A 155 5.88 15.05 10.53
N LYS A 156 6.15 13.99 11.28
CA LYS A 156 5.54 12.66 11.17
C LYS A 156 4.76 12.26 12.42
N THR A 157 4.48 13.22 13.30
CA THR A 157 3.65 13.10 14.51
C THR A 157 2.21 12.76 14.14
N ASN A 158 1.69 11.63 14.62
CA ASN A 158 0.28 11.22 14.54
C ASN A 158 -0.33 11.09 13.13
N VAL A 159 0.50 10.97 12.09
CA VAL A 159 0.05 10.89 10.68
C VAL A 159 0.14 9.49 10.07
N PHE A 160 0.40 8.45 10.88
CA PHE A 160 0.56 7.07 10.38
C PHE A 160 -0.69 6.56 9.63
N THR A 161 -1.88 6.98 10.06
CA THR A 161 -3.17 6.66 9.43
C THR A 161 -3.77 7.87 8.68
N GLY A 162 -2.92 8.82 8.26
CA GLY A 162 -3.34 10.00 7.50
C GLY A 162 -3.69 11.20 8.35
N THR A 163 -4.84 11.83 8.07
CA THR A 163 -5.31 13.02 8.80
C THR A 163 -6.01 12.69 10.12
N TYR A 164 -6.19 11.40 10.41
CA TYR A 164 -6.79 10.87 11.63
C TYR A 164 -5.82 9.94 12.36
N MET A 165 -5.94 9.87 13.69
CA MET A 165 -5.27 8.90 14.55
C MET A 165 -6.31 8.15 15.39
N PRO A 166 -6.29 6.80 15.40
CA PRO A 166 -7.11 5.96 16.29
C PRO A 166 -7.00 6.37 17.77
N SER A 167 -8.07 6.12 18.54
CA SER A 167 -8.03 6.31 20.00
C SER A 167 -6.88 5.52 20.63
N LEU A 168 -6.21 6.12 21.61
CA LEU A 168 -5.15 5.47 22.39
C LEU A 168 -5.66 4.25 23.16
N ASP A 169 -6.98 4.11 23.37
CA ASP A 169 -7.56 2.92 24.01
C ASP A 169 -7.24 1.64 23.24
N TYR A 170 -7.09 1.71 21.91
CA TYR A 170 -6.69 0.58 21.08
C TYR A 170 -5.26 0.10 21.37
N THR A 171 -4.44 0.96 21.98
CA THR A 171 -3.02 0.74 22.28
C THR A 171 -2.69 1.01 23.75
N GLY A 172 -3.62 0.67 24.65
CA GLY A 172 -3.38 0.68 26.10
C GLY A 172 -3.09 2.06 26.69
N GLY A 173 -3.49 3.13 26.02
CA GLY A 173 -3.21 4.51 26.43
C GLY A 173 -1.91 5.09 25.85
N TYR A 174 -1.16 4.33 25.04
CA TYR A 174 0.14 4.75 24.51
C TYR A 174 0.07 5.19 23.06
N ARG A 175 0.81 6.25 22.71
CA ARG A 175 1.15 6.58 21.32
C ARG A 175 2.29 5.66 20.87
N VAL A 176 1.95 4.57 20.20
CA VAL A 176 2.95 3.60 19.70
C VAL A 176 3.89 4.21 18.66
N LEU A 177 5.08 3.62 18.52
CA LEU A 177 6.20 4.05 17.67
C LEU A 177 5.80 4.57 16.29
N SER A 178 4.82 3.92 15.65
CA SER A 178 4.36 4.30 14.31
C SER A 178 3.87 5.75 14.25
N TYR A 179 3.31 6.29 15.33
CA TYR A 179 2.77 7.66 15.42
C TYR A 179 3.75 8.69 15.99
N LEU A 180 4.96 8.31 16.37
CA LEU A 180 5.95 9.22 16.96
C LEU A 180 6.84 9.88 15.88
N ASP A 181 7.11 11.17 15.99
CA ASP A 181 8.13 11.84 15.15
C ASP A 181 9.55 11.52 15.65
N PRO A 182 10.58 11.49 14.78
CA PRO A 182 11.95 11.31 15.23
C PRO A 182 12.47 12.37 16.20
N SER A 183 11.82 13.54 16.32
CA SER A 183 12.15 14.52 17.36
C SER A 183 11.69 14.11 18.76
N GLU A 184 10.84 13.09 18.90
CA GLU A 184 10.39 12.58 20.20
C GLU A 184 11.37 11.53 20.73
N GLU A 185 11.90 11.70 21.95
CA GLU A 185 12.90 10.78 22.54
C GLU A 185 12.46 9.30 22.49
N LYS A 186 11.18 9.05 22.79
CA LYS A 186 10.59 7.70 22.75
C LYS A 186 10.63 7.06 21.36
N HIS A 187 10.68 7.84 20.26
CA HIS A 187 10.81 7.28 18.92
C HIS A 187 12.11 6.49 18.79
N SER A 188 13.24 7.07 19.20
CA SER A 188 14.54 6.41 19.12
C SER A 188 14.56 5.15 19.97
N LEU A 189 14.16 5.24 21.24
CA LEU A 189 14.14 4.10 22.16
C LEU A 189 13.27 2.94 21.66
N LEU A 190 12.04 3.23 21.23
CA LEU A 190 11.12 2.21 20.74
C LEU A 190 11.56 1.62 19.38
N LYS A 191 12.21 2.41 18.52
CA LYS A 191 12.73 1.91 17.25
C LYS A 191 13.98 1.05 17.42
N GLU A 192 14.86 1.41 18.36
CA GLU A 192 15.99 0.56 18.77
C GLU A 192 15.52 -0.75 19.38
N PHE A 193 14.51 -0.69 20.26
CA PHE A 193 13.87 -1.90 20.77
C PHE A 193 13.35 -2.78 19.63
N CYS A 194 12.63 -2.20 18.65
CA CYS A 194 12.17 -2.95 17.47
C CYS A 194 13.33 -3.58 16.68
N PHE A 195 14.43 -2.85 16.46
CA PHE A 195 15.63 -3.42 15.81
C PHE A 195 16.22 -4.58 16.60
N GLU A 196 16.25 -4.50 17.93
CA GLU A 196 16.77 -5.57 18.77
C GLU A 196 15.87 -6.81 18.77
N VAL A 197 14.54 -6.64 18.71
CA VAL A 197 13.62 -7.79 18.55
C VAL A 197 13.84 -8.46 17.19
N LEU A 198 13.95 -7.69 16.11
CA LEU A 198 14.24 -8.23 14.77
C LEU A 198 15.59 -8.97 14.76
N LYS A 199 16.63 -8.37 15.33
CA LYS A 199 17.97 -8.97 15.41
C LYS A 199 17.98 -10.27 16.22
N SER A 200 17.38 -10.27 17.41
CA SER A 200 17.33 -11.44 18.30
C SER A 200 16.47 -12.58 17.73
N SER A 201 15.48 -12.27 16.89
CA SER A 201 14.68 -13.28 16.18
C SER A 201 15.42 -13.99 15.04
N GLY A 202 16.56 -13.46 14.57
CA GLY A 202 17.18 -13.86 13.29
C GLY A 202 17.43 -15.37 13.12
N ARG A 203 17.80 -16.08 14.19
CA ARG A 203 18.04 -17.54 14.15
C ARG A 203 16.76 -18.36 13.98
N ARG A 204 15.61 -17.83 14.40
CA ARG A 204 14.30 -18.49 14.29
C ARG A 204 13.59 -18.20 12.98
N VAL A 205 13.94 -17.12 12.27
CA VAL A 205 13.21 -16.68 11.07
C VAL A 205 13.10 -17.78 10.00
N PHE A 206 14.22 -18.35 9.55
CA PHE A 206 14.21 -19.40 8.53
C PHE A 206 13.50 -20.68 8.97
N PRO A 207 13.85 -21.32 10.10
CA PRO A 207 13.21 -22.57 10.50
C PRO A 207 11.72 -22.41 10.79
N GLU A 208 11.29 -21.32 11.45
CA GLU A 208 9.87 -21.10 11.73
C GLU A 208 9.07 -20.74 10.47
N PHE A 209 9.67 -20.04 9.51
CA PHE A 209 9.02 -19.74 8.25
C PHE A 209 8.87 -20.98 7.37
N HIS A 210 9.92 -21.82 7.29
CA HIS A 210 9.86 -23.10 6.60
C HIS A 210 8.78 -24.01 7.18
N LYS A 211 8.73 -24.13 8.52
CA LYS A 211 7.69 -24.87 9.24
C LYS A 211 6.30 -24.35 8.89
N ALA A 212 6.08 -23.05 8.95
CA ALA A 212 4.80 -22.44 8.61
C ALA A 212 4.39 -22.70 7.15
N LEU A 213 5.31 -22.60 6.19
CA LEU A 213 4.96 -22.84 4.78
C LEU A 213 4.76 -24.32 4.43
N ASN A 214 5.41 -25.24 5.13
CA ASN A 214 5.09 -26.66 4.97
C ASN A 214 3.63 -26.96 5.32
N GLU A 215 3.15 -26.42 6.45
CA GLU A 215 1.73 -26.54 6.86
C GLU A 215 0.79 -25.92 5.80
N VAL A 216 1.17 -24.75 5.25
CA VAL A 216 0.41 -24.11 4.17
C VAL A 216 0.35 -25.01 2.93
N PHE A 217 1.48 -25.55 2.49
CA PHE A 217 1.56 -26.37 1.29
C PHE A 217 0.82 -27.70 1.44
N GLU A 218 0.92 -28.36 2.59
CA GLU A 218 0.16 -29.58 2.88
C GLU A 218 -1.35 -29.32 2.86
N ALA A 219 -1.78 -28.21 3.47
CA ALA A 219 -3.18 -27.82 3.46
C ALA A 219 -3.66 -27.44 2.05
N TRP A 220 -2.83 -26.77 1.24
CA TRP A 220 -3.17 -26.46 -0.14
C TRP A 220 -3.30 -27.71 -1.01
N GLU A 221 -2.35 -28.63 -0.94
CA GLU A 221 -2.39 -29.89 -1.69
C GLU A 221 -3.60 -30.74 -1.28
N THR A 222 -3.87 -30.85 0.02
CA THR A 222 -5.02 -31.58 0.55
C THR A 222 -6.33 -30.93 0.15
N GLY A 223 -6.42 -29.59 0.27
CA GLY A 223 -7.59 -28.82 -0.11
C GLY A 223 -7.92 -28.94 -1.59
N LEU A 224 -6.92 -28.86 -2.48
CA LEU A 224 -7.12 -29.02 -3.93
C LEU A 224 -7.57 -30.45 -4.30
N LYS A 225 -7.04 -31.48 -3.62
CA LYS A 225 -7.47 -32.88 -3.82
C LYS A 225 -8.90 -33.13 -3.38
N ASN A 226 -9.31 -32.52 -2.26
CA ASN A 226 -10.63 -32.74 -1.66
C ASN A 226 -11.71 -31.82 -2.24
N SER A 227 -11.31 -30.73 -2.91
CA SER A 227 -12.23 -29.76 -3.50
C SER A 227 -12.84 -30.29 -4.80
N LYS A 228 -14.18 -30.30 -4.88
CA LYS A 228 -14.92 -30.80 -6.05
C LYS A 228 -14.58 -30.07 -7.35
N ASP A 229 -14.25 -28.78 -7.27
CA ASP A 229 -13.87 -27.96 -8.42
C ASP A 229 -12.36 -27.69 -8.48
N ARG A 230 -11.56 -28.33 -7.61
CA ARG A 230 -10.11 -28.11 -7.44
C ARG A 230 -9.77 -26.64 -7.22
N LYS A 231 -10.58 -25.95 -6.41
CA LYS A 231 -10.34 -24.55 -6.02
C LYS A 231 -10.30 -24.43 -4.51
N ILE A 232 -9.34 -23.66 -4.01
CA ILE A 232 -9.25 -23.26 -2.60
C ILE A 232 -8.85 -21.79 -2.48
N LYS A 233 -9.19 -21.15 -1.36
CA LYS A 233 -8.67 -19.82 -1.01
C LYS A 233 -7.32 -19.98 -0.34
N PHE A 234 -6.27 -19.47 -0.96
CA PHE A 234 -4.92 -19.69 -0.43
C PHE A 234 -4.67 -18.93 0.88
N MET A 235 -5.41 -17.84 1.13
CA MET A 235 -5.30 -17.02 2.33
C MET A 235 -5.88 -17.66 3.59
N ASP A 236 -6.79 -18.64 3.48
CA ASP A 236 -7.45 -19.25 4.63
C ASP A 236 -6.43 -19.88 5.59
N VAL A 237 -5.41 -20.55 5.04
CA VAL A 237 -4.34 -21.19 5.81
C VAL A 237 -3.13 -20.25 5.93
N LEU A 238 -2.78 -19.54 4.86
CA LEU A 238 -1.61 -18.66 4.85
C LEU A 238 -1.67 -17.57 5.93
N SER A 239 -2.86 -17.01 6.21
CA SER A 239 -3.03 -15.99 7.26
C SER A 239 -2.68 -16.53 8.66
N VAL A 240 -3.07 -17.77 8.95
CA VAL A 240 -2.87 -18.42 10.25
C VAL A 240 -1.41 -18.81 10.43
N GLU A 241 -0.81 -19.45 9.44
CA GLU A 241 0.57 -19.91 9.55
C GLU A 241 1.57 -18.76 9.52
N THR A 242 1.30 -17.69 8.77
CA THR A 242 2.13 -16.47 8.84
C THR A 242 2.00 -15.73 10.18
N LEU A 243 0.85 -15.84 10.87
CA LEU A 243 0.71 -15.33 12.25
C LEU A 243 1.57 -16.16 13.21
N ARG A 244 1.44 -17.50 13.14
CA ARG A 244 2.22 -18.44 13.95
C ARG A 244 3.72 -18.22 13.75
N PHE A 245 4.17 -18.11 12.49
CA PHE A 245 5.55 -17.74 12.15
C PHE A 245 5.98 -16.43 12.83
N ASN A 246 5.20 -15.35 12.68
CA ASN A 246 5.57 -14.03 13.21
C ASN A 246 5.78 -14.09 14.73
N VAL A 247 4.84 -14.71 15.44
CA VAL A 247 4.86 -14.80 16.90
C VAL A 247 5.96 -15.76 17.37
N ARG A 248 6.14 -16.93 16.75
CA ARG A 248 7.22 -17.86 17.11
C ARG A 248 8.61 -17.26 16.85
N ALA A 249 8.79 -16.57 15.73
CA ALA A 249 10.06 -15.91 15.44
C ALA A 249 10.41 -14.86 16.50
N PHE A 250 9.44 -14.04 16.91
CA PHE A 250 9.67 -12.92 17.81
C PHE A 250 9.65 -13.28 19.29
N LEU A 251 8.80 -14.22 19.71
CA LEU A 251 8.55 -14.54 21.12
C LEU A 251 8.89 -15.98 21.51
N ASP A 252 9.21 -16.86 20.55
CA ASP A 252 9.39 -18.29 20.79
C ASP A 252 8.15 -18.97 21.41
N ALA A 253 6.97 -18.47 21.06
CA ALA A 253 5.67 -18.96 21.53
C ALA A 253 4.67 -19.16 20.37
N ASP A 254 3.70 -20.05 20.54
CA ASP A 254 2.68 -20.34 19.53
C ASP A 254 1.32 -19.78 19.95
N PRO A 255 0.75 -18.81 19.18
CA PRO A 255 -0.52 -18.18 19.55
C PRO A 255 -1.74 -19.11 19.43
N VAL A 256 -1.60 -20.29 18.80
CA VAL A 256 -2.71 -21.22 18.52
C VAL A 256 -2.56 -22.54 19.29
N ASP A 257 -1.37 -22.86 19.80
CA ASP A 257 -1.15 -24.08 20.59
C ASP A 257 -1.93 -24.00 21.92
N PRO A 258 -2.83 -24.95 22.22
CA PRO A 258 -3.61 -24.94 23.45
C PRO A 258 -2.78 -25.07 24.73
N ASN A 259 -1.53 -25.53 24.64
CA ASN A 259 -0.62 -25.66 25.79
C ASN A 259 0.17 -24.37 26.07
N THR A 260 0.14 -23.39 25.16
CA THR A 260 0.76 -22.08 25.42
C THR A 260 -0.11 -21.25 26.36
N GLU A 261 0.52 -20.63 27.36
CA GLU A 261 -0.19 -19.82 28.34
C GLU A 261 -0.96 -18.67 27.66
N ALA A 262 -2.23 -18.48 28.05
CA ALA A 262 -3.14 -17.51 27.45
C ALA A 262 -3.29 -17.62 25.92
N SER A 263 -3.14 -18.83 25.36
CA SER A 263 -3.33 -19.12 23.93
C SER A 263 -4.58 -18.46 23.33
N LEU A 264 -4.43 -17.90 22.13
CA LEU A 264 -5.54 -17.33 21.37
C LEU A 264 -6.35 -18.42 20.65
N GLY A 265 -5.80 -19.63 20.54
CA GLY A 265 -6.42 -20.79 19.92
C GLY A 265 -6.69 -20.60 18.43
N LYS A 266 -7.56 -21.44 17.86
CA LYS A 266 -7.87 -21.46 16.42
C LYS A 266 -8.43 -20.13 15.88
N GLU A 267 -8.97 -19.29 16.76
CA GLU A 267 -9.55 -17.99 16.43
C GLU A 267 -8.53 -16.83 16.45
N ALA A 268 -7.23 -17.11 16.62
CA ALA A 268 -6.19 -16.08 16.78
C ALA A 268 -6.23 -14.98 15.69
N VAL A 269 -6.34 -15.39 14.42
CA VAL A 269 -6.46 -14.48 13.27
C VAL A 269 -7.69 -13.58 13.40
N GLY A 270 -8.85 -14.17 13.77
CA GLY A 270 -10.08 -13.42 13.98
C GLY A 270 -9.97 -12.42 15.12
N ILE A 271 -9.41 -12.84 16.26
CA ILE A 271 -9.18 -11.99 17.44
C ILE A 271 -8.32 -10.77 17.07
N ILE A 272 -7.22 -10.97 16.36
CA ILE A 272 -6.31 -9.89 15.95
C ILE A 272 -6.95 -8.97 14.91
N ARG A 273 -7.68 -9.52 13.92
CA ARG A 273 -8.42 -8.72 12.93
C ARG A 273 -9.48 -7.85 13.58
N TRP A 274 -10.21 -8.38 14.56
CA TRP A 274 -11.20 -7.61 15.32
C TRP A 274 -10.60 -6.43 16.08
N TRP A 275 -9.34 -6.50 16.50
CA TRP A 275 -8.66 -5.36 17.11
C TRP A 275 -8.06 -4.39 16.09
N THR A 276 -7.47 -4.89 15.00
CA THR A 276 -6.74 -4.06 14.01
C THR A 276 -7.65 -3.36 13.01
N LEU A 277 -8.63 -4.06 12.43
CA LEU A 277 -9.45 -3.53 11.33
C LEU A 277 -10.26 -2.28 11.73
N PRO A 278 -10.90 -2.20 12.91
CA PRO A 278 -11.67 -1.02 13.30
C PRO A 278 -10.88 0.29 13.31
N GLN A 279 -9.57 0.23 13.54
CA GLN A 279 -8.68 1.39 13.49
C GLN A 279 -8.47 1.92 12.07
N LEU A 280 -8.60 1.05 11.06
CA LEU A 280 -8.40 1.34 9.65
C LEU A 280 -9.70 1.57 8.88
N MET A 281 -10.84 1.13 9.42
CA MET A 281 -12.16 1.26 8.77
C MET A 281 -12.46 2.68 8.28
N PRO A 282 -12.14 3.77 9.01
CA PRO A 282 -12.40 5.12 8.51
C PRO A 282 -11.69 5.50 7.21
N ILE A 283 -10.60 4.81 6.86
CA ILE A 283 -9.77 5.09 5.68
C ILE A 283 -9.78 3.95 4.64
N ALA A 284 -10.46 2.84 4.93
CA ALA A 284 -10.43 1.64 4.12
C ALA A 284 -11.51 1.65 3.02
N VAL A 285 -11.12 1.33 1.78
CA VAL A 285 -12.09 1.08 0.70
C VAL A 285 -12.52 -0.38 0.77
N LEU A 286 -13.82 -0.61 0.98
CA LEU A 286 -14.38 -1.96 0.99
C LEU A 286 -14.52 -2.52 -0.44
N PRO A 287 -14.06 -3.76 -0.71
CA PRO A 287 -14.24 -4.41 -2.01
C PRO A 287 -15.67 -4.96 -2.14
N LEU A 288 -16.66 -4.08 -2.27
CA LEU A 288 -18.06 -4.45 -2.42
C LEU A 288 -18.46 -4.47 -3.91
N PRO A 289 -19.26 -5.45 -4.37
CA PRO A 289 -19.86 -5.39 -5.70
C PRO A 289 -20.69 -4.10 -5.84
N ILE A 290 -20.59 -3.43 -6.99
CA ILE A 290 -21.16 -2.09 -7.24
C ILE A 290 -22.63 -1.99 -6.80
N PHE A 291 -23.43 -3.03 -7.05
CA PHE A 291 -24.84 -3.07 -6.65
C PHE A 291 -25.03 -2.96 -5.11
N PHE A 292 -24.27 -3.73 -4.34
CA PHE A 292 -24.31 -3.69 -2.88
C PHE A 292 -23.66 -2.43 -2.32
N ALA A 293 -22.60 -1.95 -2.97
CA ALA A 293 -21.93 -0.70 -2.61
C ALA A 293 -22.93 0.46 -2.67
N PHE A 294 -23.73 0.57 -3.73
CA PHE A 294 -24.70 1.67 -3.87
C PHE A 294 -25.87 1.57 -2.90
N LEU A 295 -26.45 0.38 -2.72
CA LEU A 295 -27.59 0.16 -1.82
C LEU A 295 -27.23 0.40 -0.34
N LEU A 296 -26.04 -0.05 0.07
CA LEU A 296 -25.59 0.02 1.46
C LEU A 296 -24.64 1.20 1.73
N ALA A 297 -24.28 1.99 0.72
CA ALA A 297 -23.39 3.15 0.88
C ALA A 297 -23.80 4.07 2.04
N PRO A 298 -25.07 4.48 2.20
CA PRO A 298 -25.46 5.33 3.33
C PRO A 298 -25.21 4.66 4.69
N LEU A 299 -25.45 3.35 4.78
CA LEU A 299 -25.22 2.58 5.99
C LEU A 299 -23.72 2.47 6.31
N PHE A 300 -22.89 2.15 5.32
CA PHE A 300 -21.45 2.05 5.50
C PHE A 300 -20.80 3.41 5.76
N GLU A 301 -21.25 4.48 5.10
CA GLU A 301 -20.84 5.84 5.43
C GLU A 301 -21.12 6.16 6.90
N LEU A 302 -22.32 5.86 7.39
CA LEU A 302 -22.69 6.12 8.77
C LEU A 302 -21.88 5.28 9.77
N LEU A 303 -21.75 3.97 9.51
CA LEU A 303 -21.16 3.03 10.46
C LEU A 303 -19.62 3.02 10.47
N LEU A 304 -18.99 3.29 9.32
CA LEU A 304 -17.55 3.05 9.14
C LEU A 304 -16.76 4.32 8.85
N HIS A 305 -17.36 5.29 8.13
CA HIS A 305 -16.63 6.46 7.64
C HIS A 305 -17.04 7.77 8.31
N THR A 306 -18.04 7.79 9.19
CA THR A 306 -18.55 9.02 9.84
C THR A 306 -18.04 9.19 11.26
N PHE A 307 -17.93 8.10 12.02
CA PHE A 307 -17.46 8.10 13.41
C PHE A 307 -16.30 7.11 13.58
N PRO A 308 -15.33 7.41 14.47
CA PRO A 308 -14.42 6.40 14.99
C PRO A 308 -15.18 5.24 15.63
N LEU A 309 -14.76 4.01 15.34
CA LEU A 309 -15.37 2.83 15.95
C LEU A 309 -15.00 2.75 17.45
N PRO A 310 -15.98 2.61 18.36
CA PRO A 310 -15.72 2.65 19.79
C PRO A 310 -14.92 1.43 20.26
N PHE A 311 -13.87 1.67 21.05
CA PHE A 311 -12.99 0.61 21.56
C PHE A 311 -13.70 -0.47 22.38
N SER A 312 -14.84 -0.13 23.01
CA SER A 312 -15.66 -1.08 23.77
C SER A 312 -16.06 -2.32 22.97
N LEU A 313 -16.22 -2.19 21.64
CA LEU A 313 -16.53 -3.30 20.73
C LEU A 313 -15.42 -4.34 20.63
N VAL A 314 -14.17 -3.93 20.88
CA VAL A 314 -12.98 -4.78 20.68
C VAL A 314 -12.25 -5.10 21.98
N LYS A 315 -12.62 -4.46 23.09
CA LYS A 315 -11.94 -4.54 24.40
C LYS A 315 -11.62 -5.97 24.84
N SER A 316 -12.60 -6.88 24.76
CA SER A 316 -12.39 -8.29 25.15
C SER A 316 -11.36 -9.01 24.27
N LYS A 317 -11.39 -8.76 22.95
CA LYS A 317 -10.43 -9.35 22.01
C LYS A 317 -9.03 -8.76 22.22
N ARG A 318 -8.96 -7.44 22.41
CA ARG A 318 -7.72 -6.73 22.76
C ARG A 318 -7.09 -7.31 24.03
N GLN A 319 -7.89 -7.56 25.07
CA GLN A 319 -7.39 -8.09 26.34
C GLN A 319 -6.75 -9.47 26.16
N LYS A 320 -7.38 -10.38 25.41
CA LYS A 320 -6.79 -11.68 25.10
C LYS A 320 -5.40 -11.56 24.43
N ILE A 321 -5.24 -10.59 23.54
CA ILE A 321 -3.94 -10.31 22.90
C ILE A 321 -2.94 -9.79 23.95
N VAL A 322 -3.34 -8.86 24.84
CA VAL A 322 -2.47 -8.39 25.95
C VAL A 322 -2.03 -9.57 26.80
N ASP A 323 -2.98 -10.41 27.24
CA ASP A 323 -2.72 -11.51 28.16
C ASP A 323 -1.74 -12.52 27.54
N PHE A 324 -1.96 -12.90 26.28
CA PHE A 324 -1.05 -13.77 25.52
C PHE A 324 0.36 -13.18 25.45
N PHE A 325 0.52 -11.94 25.00
CA PHE A 325 1.84 -11.34 24.88
C PHE A 325 2.50 -11.14 26.24
N ARG A 326 1.76 -10.74 27.27
CA ARG A 326 2.27 -10.55 28.63
C ARG A 326 2.82 -11.85 29.21
N ALA A 327 2.13 -12.98 29.01
CA ALA A 327 2.57 -14.29 29.47
C ALA A 327 3.82 -14.79 28.72
N ASN A 328 3.94 -14.49 27.43
CA ASN A 328 4.90 -15.14 26.54
C ASN A 328 6.04 -14.23 26.02
N SER A 329 6.22 -13.02 26.58
CA SER A 329 7.27 -12.08 26.10
C SER A 329 8.24 -11.62 27.18
N LYS A 330 8.34 -12.35 28.31
CA LYS A 330 9.16 -11.96 29.46
C LYS A 330 10.59 -11.55 29.06
N GLU A 331 11.32 -12.38 28.31
CA GLU A 331 12.70 -12.07 27.92
C GLU A 331 12.80 -10.81 27.06
N VAL A 332 11.84 -10.63 26.14
CA VAL A 332 11.79 -9.46 25.25
C VAL A 332 11.46 -8.19 26.04
N LEU A 333 10.58 -8.27 27.04
CA LEU A 333 10.24 -7.14 27.91
C LEU A 333 11.32 -6.82 28.95
N ASP A 334 11.97 -7.84 29.53
CA ASP A 334 13.14 -7.68 30.40
C ASP A 334 14.25 -6.94 29.61
N MET A 335 14.44 -7.28 28.34
CA MET A 335 15.36 -6.59 27.43
C MET A 335 14.95 -5.13 27.17
N ALA A 336 13.66 -4.83 27.03
CA ALA A 336 13.16 -3.48 26.84
C ALA A 336 13.48 -2.55 28.03
N GLU A 337 13.25 -3.03 29.26
CA GLU A 337 13.53 -2.28 30.49
C GLU A 337 15.04 -2.10 30.69
N THR A 338 15.80 -3.20 30.59
CA THR A 338 17.22 -3.21 30.99
C THR A 338 18.14 -2.49 30.00
N ARG A 339 17.85 -2.57 28.69
CA ARG A 339 18.71 -1.99 27.66
C ARG A 339 18.26 -0.62 27.18
N PHE A 340 16.96 -0.33 27.26
CA PHE A 340 16.38 0.90 26.70
C PHE A 340 15.64 1.76 27.73
N GLY A 341 15.50 1.30 28.98
CA GLY A 341 14.79 2.06 30.03
C GLY A 341 13.30 2.25 29.76
N LEU A 342 12.70 1.41 28.92
CA LEU A 342 11.29 1.52 28.56
C LEU A 342 10.38 1.00 29.68
N ASP A 343 9.24 1.66 29.91
CA ASP A 343 8.18 1.08 30.74
C ASP A 343 7.71 -0.25 30.13
N ARG A 344 7.54 -1.27 30.97
CA ARG A 344 7.16 -2.61 30.53
C ARG A 344 5.83 -2.66 29.78
N ASN A 345 4.83 -1.90 30.23
CA ASN A 345 3.53 -1.90 29.58
C ASN A 345 3.61 -1.15 28.25
N GLU A 346 4.37 -0.06 28.18
CA GLU A 346 4.63 0.63 26.91
C GLU A 346 5.38 -0.26 25.90
N ALA A 347 6.40 -0.98 26.35
CA ALA A 347 7.14 -1.94 25.54
C ALA A 347 6.23 -3.07 25.05
N LEU A 348 5.36 -3.60 25.91
CA LEU A 348 4.35 -4.61 25.58
C LEU A 348 3.38 -4.12 24.50
N GLU A 349 2.85 -2.91 24.64
CA GLU A 349 1.93 -2.32 23.66
C GLU A 349 2.61 -2.12 22.29
N ASN A 350 3.86 -1.68 22.27
CA ASN A 350 4.65 -1.56 21.04
C ASN A 350 5.02 -2.92 20.43
N LEU A 351 5.36 -3.92 21.26
CA LEU A 351 5.62 -5.30 20.86
C LEU A 351 4.39 -5.91 20.14
N ILE A 352 3.21 -5.75 20.75
CA ILE A 352 1.93 -6.17 20.16
C ILE A 352 1.68 -5.45 18.83
N PHE A 353 1.85 -4.12 18.81
CA PHE A 353 1.59 -3.32 17.63
C PHE A 353 2.49 -3.69 16.45
N TYR A 354 3.81 -3.80 16.66
CA TYR A 354 4.69 -4.14 15.54
C TYR A 354 4.49 -5.59 15.08
N THR A 355 4.23 -6.55 15.98
CA THR A 355 4.03 -7.96 15.61
C THR A 355 2.75 -8.14 14.81
N CYS A 356 1.63 -7.63 15.34
CA CYS A 356 0.30 -7.92 14.80
C CYS A 356 -0.18 -6.89 13.76
N PHE A 357 0.09 -5.59 13.97
CA PHE A 357 -0.35 -4.53 13.06
C PHE A 357 0.67 -4.30 11.94
N ASN A 358 1.93 -3.98 12.26
CA ASN A 358 2.91 -3.62 11.24
C ASN A 358 3.41 -4.84 10.44
N SER A 359 3.87 -5.89 11.14
CA SER A 359 4.51 -7.06 10.54
C SER A 359 3.46 -8.00 9.93
N TRP A 360 2.65 -8.67 10.76
CA TRP A 360 1.64 -9.60 10.25
C TRP A 360 0.58 -8.91 9.37
N GLY A 361 0.11 -7.71 9.74
CA GLY A 361 -0.78 -6.92 8.89
C GLY A 361 -0.18 -6.61 7.51
N GLY A 362 1.09 -6.18 7.46
CA GLY A 362 1.79 -5.96 6.19
C GLY A 362 1.98 -7.24 5.36
N ILE A 363 2.30 -8.36 6.00
CA ILE A 363 2.41 -9.69 5.37
C ILE A 363 1.08 -10.10 4.72
N ASN A 364 -0.05 -9.85 5.39
CA ASN A 364 -1.39 -10.16 4.87
C ASN A 364 -1.78 -9.34 3.63
N PHE A 365 -1.07 -8.27 3.30
CA PHE A 365 -1.22 -7.55 2.03
C PHE A 365 -0.16 -7.98 1.00
N LEU A 366 1.10 -8.13 1.43
CA LEU A 366 2.22 -8.41 0.53
C LEU A 366 2.19 -9.83 -0.04
N PHE A 367 1.98 -10.84 0.79
CA PHE A 367 2.06 -12.24 0.38
C PHE A 367 0.98 -12.62 -0.65
N PRO A 368 -0.30 -12.25 -0.47
CA PRO A 368 -1.29 -12.46 -1.54
C PRO A 368 -0.94 -11.70 -2.83
N ALA A 369 -0.33 -10.50 -2.74
CA ALA A 369 0.12 -9.79 -3.93
C ALA A 369 1.24 -10.56 -4.67
N ILE A 370 2.21 -11.12 -3.94
CA ILE A 370 3.29 -11.94 -4.51
C ILE A 370 2.72 -13.20 -5.17
N ILE A 371 1.92 -13.98 -4.43
CA ILE A 371 1.31 -15.22 -4.94
C ILE A 371 0.43 -14.92 -6.15
N GLY A 372 -0.42 -13.90 -6.06
CA GLY A 372 -1.33 -13.49 -7.12
C GLY A 372 -0.60 -13.06 -8.39
N ARG A 373 0.40 -12.19 -8.28
CA ARG A 373 1.16 -11.67 -9.43
C ARG A 373 2.01 -12.74 -10.07
N LEU A 374 2.83 -13.46 -9.28
CA LEU A 374 3.73 -14.47 -9.81
C LEU A 374 2.97 -15.70 -10.33
N GLY A 375 1.93 -16.15 -9.62
CA GLY A 375 1.10 -17.26 -10.09
C GLY A 375 0.25 -16.94 -11.33
N SER A 376 0.14 -15.66 -11.71
CA SER A 376 -0.51 -15.22 -12.95
C SER A 376 0.46 -14.98 -14.10
N THR A 377 1.78 -15.18 -13.88
CA THR A 377 2.78 -15.12 -14.96
C THR A 377 2.77 -16.39 -15.82
N SER A 378 3.46 -16.35 -16.95
CA SER A 378 3.56 -17.51 -17.84
C SER A 378 4.25 -18.69 -17.15
N ALA A 379 3.90 -19.91 -17.57
CA ALA A 379 4.49 -21.12 -17.03
C ALA A 379 6.01 -21.18 -17.28
N GLU A 380 6.48 -20.58 -18.37
CA GLU A 380 7.91 -20.47 -18.71
C GLU A 380 8.66 -19.64 -17.66
N PHE A 381 8.10 -18.49 -17.28
CA PHE A 381 8.71 -17.63 -16.27
C PHE A 381 8.72 -18.29 -14.88
N GLN A 382 7.64 -18.97 -14.51
CA GLN A 382 7.56 -19.72 -13.25
C GLN A 382 8.60 -20.85 -13.19
N ARG A 383 8.81 -21.57 -14.31
CA ARG A 383 9.87 -22.58 -14.42
C ARG A 383 11.26 -21.95 -14.31
N GLU A 384 11.47 -20.74 -14.85
CA GLU A 384 12.73 -20.00 -14.68
C GLU A 384 12.99 -19.64 -13.21
N LEU A 385 11.97 -19.17 -12.48
CA LEU A 385 12.06 -18.96 -11.03
C LEU A 385 12.41 -20.24 -10.28
N SER A 386 11.72 -21.35 -10.59
CA SER A 386 11.99 -22.65 -9.97
C SER A 386 13.41 -23.14 -10.24
N ALA A 387 13.91 -22.97 -11.46
CA ALA A 387 15.28 -23.32 -11.81
C ALA A 387 16.32 -22.48 -11.04
N GLU A 388 16.16 -21.16 -10.96
CA GLU A 388 17.05 -20.29 -10.16
C GLU A 388 17.05 -20.71 -8.69
N VAL A 389 15.86 -20.90 -8.11
CA VAL A 389 15.70 -21.25 -6.70
C VAL A 389 16.37 -22.59 -6.37
N ARG A 390 16.10 -23.61 -7.17
CA ARG A 390 16.64 -24.97 -6.96
C ARG A 390 18.16 -24.98 -7.10
N LYS A 391 18.69 -24.33 -8.13
CA LYS A 391 20.13 -24.19 -8.33
C LYS A 391 20.79 -23.48 -7.13
N ALA A 392 20.23 -22.36 -6.68
CA ALA A 392 20.78 -21.63 -5.54
C ALA A 392 20.73 -22.44 -4.24
N ILE A 393 19.69 -23.26 -4.02
CA ILE A 393 19.60 -24.18 -2.88
C ILE A 393 20.68 -25.26 -2.96
N GLU A 394 20.87 -25.88 -4.12
CA GLU A 394 21.89 -26.91 -4.35
C GLU A 394 23.30 -26.36 -4.10
N GLU A 395 23.66 -25.23 -4.72
CA GLU A 395 24.99 -24.62 -4.61
C GLU A 395 25.34 -24.14 -3.20
N ASN A 396 24.34 -23.89 -2.35
CA ASN A 396 24.51 -23.38 -0.99
C ASN A 396 24.16 -24.40 0.11
N GLY A 397 23.90 -25.67 -0.25
CA GLY A 397 23.64 -26.75 0.70
C GLY A 397 22.33 -26.60 1.49
N GLY A 398 21.33 -25.94 0.92
CA GLY A 398 20.01 -25.72 1.53
C GLY A 398 19.47 -24.30 1.34
N LEU A 399 18.19 -24.11 1.68
CA LEU A 399 17.56 -22.79 1.66
C LEU A 399 17.99 -21.97 2.89
N ASN A 400 19.04 -21.17 2.71
CA ASN A 400 19.66 -20.36 3.76
C ASN A 400 19.93 -18.91 3.26
N PRO A 401 20.46 -18.00 4.09
CA PRO A 401 20.72 -16.62 3.67
C PRO A 401 21.64 -16.49 2.44
N ALA A 402 22.61 -17.38 2.26
CA ALA A 402 23.51 -17.37 1.10
C ALA A 402 22.77 -17.80 -0.19
N ALA A 403 21.92 -18.83 -0.10
CA ALA A 403 21.03 -19.23 -1.19
C ALA A 403 20.12 -18.08 -1.61
N LEU A 404 19.42 -17.42 -0.67
CA LEU A 404 18.54 -16.28 -1.00
C LEU A 404 19.28 -15.10 -1.62
N SER A 405 20.54 -14.88 -1.25
CA SER A 405 21.36 -13.80 -1.81
C SER A 405 21.78 -14.11 -3.26
N SER A 406 21.77 -15.38 -3.65
CA SER A 406 22.13 -15.87 -4.98
C SER A 406 20.93 -15.99 -5.94
N MET A 407 19.79 -15.38 -5.61
CA MET A 407 18.55 -15.42 -6.40
C MET A 407 18.14 -14.03 -6.92
N PRO A 408 18.86 -13.47 -7.93
CA PRO A 408 18.57 -12.14 -8.47
C PRO A 408 17.20 -12.05 -9.18
N LEU A 409 16.73 -13.11 -9.85
CA LEU A 409 15.41 -13.14 -10.48
C LEU A 409 14.29 -13.10 -9.43
N VAL A 410 14.40 -13.89 -8.36
CA VAL A 410 13.46 -13.83 -7.22
C VAL A 410 13.44 -12.43 -6.61
N GLN A 411 14.61 -11.82 -6.40
CA GLN A 411 14.70 -10.47 -5.85
C GLN A 411 14.01 -9.44 -6.75
N SER A 412 14.29 -9.47 -8.06
CA SER A 412 13.66 -8.56 -9.02
C SER A 412 12.14 -8.76 -9.06
N ALA A 413 11.66 -10.00 -9.05
CA ALA A 413 10.25 -10.32 -9.07
C ALA A 413 9.52 -9.79 -7.82
N VAL A 414 10.10 -9.98 -6.63
CA VAL A 414 9.56 -9.44 -5.37
C VAL A 414 9.53 -7.90 -5.39
N TYR A 415 10.62 -7.26 -5.85
CA TYR A 415 10.68 -5.81 -5.97
C TYR A 415 9.66 -5.26 -6.96
N GLU A 416 9.41 -5.95 -8.07
CA GLU A 416 8.37 -5.54 -9.01
C GLU A 416 6.97 -5.66 -8.41
N VAL A 417 6.69 -6.68 -7.61
CA VAL A 417 5.42 -6.77 -6.88
C VAL A 417 5.25 -5.60 -5.92
N MET A 418 6.28 -5.28 -5.14
CA MET A 418 6.26 -4.14 -4.21
C MET A 418 6.17 -2.78 -4.94
N ARG A 419 6.74 -2.67 -6.15
CA ARG A 419 6.62 -1.48 -7.00
C ARG A 419 5.18 -1.31 -7.47
N ILE A 420 4.63 -2.31 -8.16
CA ILE A 420 3.31 -2.18 -8.81
C ILE A 420 2.15 -2.20 -7.81
N GLN A 421 2.32 -2.87 -6.68
CA GLN A 421 1.30 -3.07 -5.65
C GLN A 421 1.91 -2.91 -4.25
N PRO A 422 2.31 -1.68 -3.87
CA PRO A 422 2.88 -1.43 -2.55
C PRO A 422 1.86 -1.77 -1.45
N PRO A 423 2.24 -2.54 -0.41
CA PRO A 423 1.30 -2.98 0.63
C PRO A 423 0.63 -1.84 1.39
N VAL A 424 1.33 -0.72 1.59
CA VAL A 424 0.82 0.48 2.25
C VAL A 424 0.99 1.67 1.29
N PRO A 425 -0.07 2.05 0.55
CA PRO A 425 0.07 2.99 -0.57
C PRO A 425 0.00 4.47 -0.17
N PHE A 426 -0.30 4.81 1.08
CA PHE A 426 -0.49 6.19 1.52
C PHE A 426 0.52 6.62 2.57
N GLN A 427 1.14 7.78 2.35
CA GLN A 427 2.16 8.35 3.23
C GLN A 427 1.85 9.83 3.46
N TYR A 428 2.06 10.30 4.68
CA TYR A 428 1.69 11.66 5.08
C TYR A 428 2.81 12.34 5.84
N GLY A 429 2.85 13.66 5.80
CA GLY A 429 3.79 14.47 6.57
C GLY A 429 3.36 15.93 6.59
N ARG A 430 3.57 16.61 7.71
CA ARG A 430 3.20 18.02 7.85
C ARG A 430 4.41 18.92 7.62
N ALA A 431 4.30 19.94 6.77
CA ALA A 431 5.40 20.86 6.52
C ALA A 431 5.87 21.56 7.82
N LYS A 432 7.13 21.39 8.21
CA LYS A 432 7.73 22.02 9.42
C LYS A 432 7.99 23.51 9.21
N THR A 433 8.24 23.91 7.96
CA THR A 433 8.56 25.27 7.53
C THR A 433 7.88 25.58 6.19
N ASP A 434 7.93 26.84 5.78
CA ASP A 434 7.64 27.18 4.38
C ASP A 434 8.70 26.50 3.50
N LEU A 435 8.26 25.74 2.50
CA LEU A 435 9.15 24.90 1.69
C LEU A 435 8.79 24.95 0.22
N ILE A 436 9.77 24.63 -0.63
CA ILE A 436 9.58 24.45 -2.06
C ILE A 436 9.54 22.95 -2.35
N ILE A 437 8.47 22.49 -2.99
CA ILE A 437 8.38 21.12 -3.52
C ILE A 437 8.57 21.20 -5.03
N GLU A 438 9.47 20.37 -5.55
CA GLU A 438 9.68 20.24 -6.99
C GLU A 438 9.00 18.97 -7.49
N SER A 439 8.16 19.11 -8.52
CA SER A 439 7.84 18.00 -9.42
C SER A 439 8.84 18.01 -10.59
N HIS A 440 8.63 17.13 -11.57
CA HIS A 440 9.45 17.11 -12.77
C HIS A 440 9.38 18.39 -13.61
N ASP A 441 8.27 19.13 -13.58
CA ASP A 441 8.00 20.22 -14.53
C ASP A 441 7.75 21.59 -13.86
N ALA A 442 7.63 21.62 -12.52
CA ALA A 442 7.33 22.85 -11.79
C ALA A 442 7.83 22.80 -10.34
N ALA A 443 8.00 24.00 -9.76
CA ALA A 443 8.26 24.19 -8.34
C ALA A 443 7.05 24.84 -7.67
N PHE A 444 6.70 24.38 -6.47
CA PHE A 444 5.50 24.75 -5.73
C PHE A 444 5.85 25.26 -4.34
N ARG A 445 5.23 26.36 -3.93
CA ARG A 445 5.37 26.91 -2.58
C ARG A 445 4.35 26.26 -1.65
N VAL A 446 4.84 25.61 -0.60
CA VAL A 446 4.05 25.03 0.50
C VAL A 446 4.31 25.83 1.77
N LYS A 447 3.26 26.10 2.53
CA LYS A 447 3.33 26.81 3.80
C LYS A 447 3.52 25.86 4.97
N LYS A 448 4.22 26.35 6.00
CA LYS A 448 4.32 25.66 7.29
C LYS A 448 2.93 25.22 7.77
N GLY A 449 2.84 23.98 8.24
CA GLY A 449 1.63 23.38 8.79
C GLY A 449 0.72 22.69 7.78
N GLU A 450 0.91 22.92 6.47
CA GLU A 450 0.15 22.22 5.43
C GLU A 450 0.45 20.71 5.47
N MET A 451 -0.60 19.90 5.32
CA MET A 451 -0.49 18.44 5.26
C MET A 451 -0.12 18.01 3.85
N LEU A 452 1.00 17.28 3.72
CA LEU A 452 1.40 16.60 2.50
C LEU A 452 0.91 15.16 2.54
N ALA A 453 0.41 14.67 1.42
CA ALA A 453 -0.02 13.29 1.23
C ALA A 453 0.62 12.71 -0.04
N GLY A 454 1.00 11.45 -0.02
CA GLY A 454 1.54 10.74 -1.16
C GLY A 454 0.71 9.50 -1.45
N TYR A 455 0.37 9.27 -2.72
CA TYR A 455 -0.18 8.01 -3.20
C TYR A 455 0.90 7.25 -3.97
N MET A 456 1.54 6.31 -3.26
CA MET A 456 2.74 5.60 -3.72
C MET A 456 2.57 4.86 -5.05
N PRO A 457 1.43 4.19 -5.35
CA PRO A 457 1.25 3.53 -6.64
C PRO A 457 1.47 4.44 -7.85
N LEU A 458 1.09 5.71 -7.79
CA LEU A 458 1.37 6.65 -8.90
C LEU A 458 2.83 7.08 -8.96
N ALA A 459 3.49 7.29 -7.81
CA ALA A 459 4.93 7.55 -7.77
C ALA A 459 5.73 6.32 -8.26
N HIS A 460 5.32 5.11 -7.95
CA HIS A 460 5.92 3.88 -8.45
C HIS A 460 5.62 3.59 -9.93
N LYS A 461 4.66 4.31 -10.52
CA LYS A 461 4.28 4.24 -11.93
C LYS A 461 4.63 5.51 -12.69
N ASP A 462 5.61 6.27 -12.20
CA ASP A 462 6.05 7.49 -12.83
C ASP A 462 6.76 7.18 -14.17
N PRO A 463 6.19 7.59 -15.32
CA PRO A 463 6.76 7.31 -16.64
C PRO A 463 8.09 8.02 -16.89
N LYS A 464 8.46 9.03 -16.07
CA LYS A 464 9.77 9.68 -16.15
C LYS A 464 10.88 8.88 -15.47
N VAL A 465 10.53 7.80 -14.75
CA VAL A 465 11.47 6.93 -14.04
C VAL A 465 11.38 5.48 -14.52
N PHE A 466 10.18 4.95 -14.72
CA PHE A 466 9.97 3.57 -15.14
C PHE A 466 9.45 3.50 -16.57
N THR A 467 10.14 2.73 -17.42
CA THR A 467 9.64 2.35 -18.75
C THR A 467 8.46 1.39 -18.59
N ASP A 468 7.40 1.51 -19.40
CA ASP A 468 6.16 0.72 -19.27
C ASP A 468 5.70 0.61 -17.80
N PRO A 469 5.42 1.76 -17.15
CA PRO A 469 5.28 1.83 -15.70
C PRO A 469 4.08 1.04 -15.17
N ASP A 470 3.03 0.90 -15.98
CA ASP A 470 1.82 0.16 -15.62
C ASP A 470 1.96 -1.36 -15.77
N ASP A 471 2.96 -1.81 -16.51
CA ASP A 471 3.16 -3.23 -16.79
C ASP A 471 3.94 -3.91 -15.67
N PHE A 472 3.54 -5.14 -15.36
CA PHE A 472 4.26 -6.00 -14.45
C PHE A 472 5.43 -6.67 -15.19
N ASN A 473 6.65 -6.18 -14.96
CA ASN A 473 7.87 -6.77 -15.51
C ASN A 473 8.71 -7.37 -14.37
N PRO A 474 8.63 -8.69 -14.12
CA PRO A 474 9.33 -9.29 -12.99
C PRO A 474 10.86 -9.27 -13.13
N LYS A 475 11.41 -8.93 -14.31
CA LYS A 475 12.85 -8.76 -14.56
C LYS A 475 13.31 -7.29 -14.50
N ARG A 476 12.43 -6.35 -14.12
CA ARG A 476 12.70 -4.89 -14.16
C ARG A 476 13.94 -4.47 -13.37
N PHE A 477 14.24 -5.15 -12.27
CA PHE A 477 15.36 -4.80 -11.39
C PHE A 477 16.58 -5.70 -11.60
N MET A 478 16.68 -6.39 -12.74
CA MET A 478 17.84 -7.20 -13.10
C MET A 478 18.88 -6.41 -13.91
N GLY A 479 20.15 -6.79 -13.74
CA GLY A 479 21.28 -6.18 -14.44
C GLY A 479 21.58 -4.76 -13.98
N GLU A 480 22.66 -4.17 -14.52
CA GLU A 480 23.18 -2.88 -14.05
C GLU A 480 22.14 -1.75 -14.12
N GLU A 481 21.37 -1.67 -15.20
CA GLU A 481 20.32 -0.66 -15.36
C GLU A 481 19.12 -0.90 -14.42
N GLY A 482 18.73 -2.15 -14.20
CA GLY A 482 17.67 -2.50 -13.26
C GLY A 482 18.06 -2.20 -11.81
N GLU A 483 19.32 -2.42 -11.44
CA GLU A 483 19.84 -2.11 -10.11
C GLU A 483 19.79 -0.60 -9.80
N LYS A 484 20.04 0.26 -10.81
CA LYS A 484 19.89 1.73 -10.67
C LYS A 484 18.45 2.13 -10.34
N LEU A 485 17.44 1.33 -10.69
CA LEU A 485 16.04 1.59 -10.39
C LEU A 485 15.65 1.27 -8.94
N VAL A 486 16.46 0.50 -8.19
CA VAL A 486 16.12 0.07 -6.82
C VAL A 486 15.94 1.28 -5.89
N GLN A 487 16.65 2.38 -6.12
CA GLN A 487 16.48 3.63 -5.36
C GLN A 487 15.08 4.27 -5.51
N HIS A 488 14.31 3.88 -6.53
CA HIS A 488 12.96 4.38 -6.79
C HIS A 488 11.86 3.47 -6.23
N LEU A 489 12.25 2.36 -5.58
CA LEU A 489 11.34 1.51 -4.84
C LEU A 489 11.18 2.05 -3.41
N LEU A 490 9.98 2.54 -3.08
CA LEU A 490 9.71 3.36 -1.89
C LEU A 490 8.79 2.68 -0.86
N TRP A 491 8.48 1.39 -1.03
CA TRP A 491 7.48 0.64 -0.24
C TRP A 491 7.67 0.77 1.28
N SER A 492 8.92 0.97 1.72
CA SER A 492 9.32 1.05 3.12
C SER A 492 9.19 2.45 3.74
N ASN A 493 8.54 3.41 3.04
CA ASN A 493 8.55 4.85 3.38
C ASN A 493 9.98 5.43 3.35
N GLY A 494 10.71 5.06 2.30
CA GLY A 494 12.07 5.48 1.99
C GLY A 494 12.64 4.63 0.84
N PRO A 495 13.65 5.11 0.10
CA PRO A 495 14.32 4.33 -0.95
C PRO A 495 14.81 2.96 -0.45
N GLN A 496 14.62 1.90 -1.24
CA GLN A 496 15.05 0.55 -0.89
C GLN A 496 16.57 0.46 -0.64
N THR A 497 17.35 1.33 -1.27
CA THR A 497 18.81 1.48 -1.10
C THR A 497 19.22 2.12 0.22
N GLU A 498 18.31 2.80 0.93
CA GLU A 498 18.59 3.45 2.22
C GLU A 498 18.26 2.55 3.41
N THR A 499 18.84 2.84 4.58
CA THR A 499 18.68 2.03 5.80
C THR A 499 17.73 2.71 6.79
N PRO A 500 16.80 1.97 7.42
CA PRO A 500 16.01 2.52 8.51
C PRO A 500 16.90 2.85 9.70
N THR A 501 16.76 4.07 10.24
CA THR A 501 17.51 4.53 11.41
C THR A 501 16.55 5.13 12.44
N VAL A 502 17.03 5.39 13.65
CA VAL A 502 16.27 6.13 14.68
C VAL A 502 15.96 7.57 14.27
N HIS A 503 16.69 8.12 13.30
CA HIS A 503 16.55 9.49 12.81
C HIS A 503 15.62 9.61 11.60
N ASN A 504 15.02 8.52 11.10
CA ASN A 504 14.07 8.56 10.00
C ASN A 504 12.79 7.79 10.33
N LYS A 505 11.80 7.87 9.42
CA LYS A 505 10.53 7.13 9.54
C LYS A 505 10.41 5.97 8.54
N GLN A 506 11.53 5.50 8.01
CA GLN A 506 11.54 4.29 7.19
C GLN A 506 11.22 3.07 8.06
N CYS A 507 10.51 2.09 7.48
CA CYS A 507 10.06 0.87 8.13
C CYS A 507 11.23 0.16 8.85
N PRO A 508 11.15 -0.06 10.18
CA PRO A 508 12.23 -0.75 10.90
C PRO A 508 12.41 -2.20 10.42
N GLY A 509 11.35 -2.82 9.92
CA GLY A 509 11.36 -4.16 9.34
C GLY A 509 11.76 -4.26 7.87
N LYS A 510 12.32 -3.21 7.23
CA LYS A 510 12.63 -3.21 5.77
C LYS A 510 13.34 -4.48 5.31
N ASN A 511 14.44 -4.84 5.98
CA ASN A 511 15.25 -6.01 5.62
C ASN A 511 14.51 -7.31 5.93
N PHE A 512 13.87 -7.40 7.10
CA PHE A 512 13.09 -8.57 7.50
C PHE A 512 11.98 -8.89 6.49
N ILE A 513 11.17 -7.91 6.10
CA ILE A 513 10.09 -8.08 5.12
C ILE A 513 10.63 -8.46 3.74
N THR A 514 11.74 -7.84 3.30
CA THR A 514 12.39 -8.20 2.03
C THR A 514 12.86 -9.66 2.04
N ILE A 515 13.46 -10.11 3.15
CA ILE A 515 13.95 -11.49 3.30
C ILE A 515 12.78 -12.48 3.25
N ILE A 516 11.74 -12.30 4.06
CA ILE A 516 10.61 -13.25 4.09
C ILE A 516 9.79 -13.24 2.81
N ALA A 517 9.76 -12.12 2.07
CA ALA A 517 9.12 -12.05 0.76
C ALA A 517 9.89 -12.87 -0.29
N LYS A 518 11.23 -12.79 -0.30
CA LYS A 518 12.08 -13.66 -1.13
C LYS A 518 11.95 -15.12 -0.69
N LEU A 519 11.94 -15.36 0.61
CA LEU A 519 11.80 -16.71 1.17
C LEU A 519 10.46 -17.34 0.81
N LEU A 520 9.35 -16.59 0.80
CA LEU A 520 8.06 -17.08 0.31
C LEU A 520 8.15 -17.62 -1.12
N VAL A 521 8.77 -16.84 -2.02
CA VAL A 521 8.94 -17.23 -3.43
C VAL A 521 9.84 -18.45 -3.53
N ALA A 522 10.96 -18.47 -2.81
CA ALA A 522 11.89 -19.60 -2.80
C ALA A 522 11.25 -20.89 -2.26
N GLU A 523 10.46 -20.82 -1.19
CA GLU A 523 9.75 -21.97 -0.62
C GLU A 523 8.67 -22.52 -1.58
N ILE A 524 7.94 -21.64 -2.28
CA ILE A 524 6.98 -22.07 -3.29
C ILE A 524 7.70 -22.77 -4.45
N TYR A 525 8.71 -22.12 -5.03
CA TYR A 525 9.32 -22.58 -6.28
C TYR A 525 10.45 -23.60 -6.10
N SER A 526 10.86 -23.90 -4.86
CA SER A 526 11.66 -25.10 -4.56
C SER A 526 10.82 -26.37 -4.73
N LYS A 527 9.54 -26.30 -4.35
CA LYS A 527 8.58 -27.43 -4.35
C LYS A 527 7.77 -27.53 -5.64
N TYR A 528 7.39 -26.40 -6.23
CA TYR A 528 6.52 -26.34 -7.40
C TYR A 528 7.20 -25.69 -8.60
N GLU A 529 7.02 -26.25 -9.79
CA GLU A 529 7.54 -25.72 -11.05
C GLU A 529 6.63 -24.59 -11.54
N THR A 530 5.32 -24.74 -11.30
CA THR A 530 4.31 -23.73 -11.58
C THR A 530 3.17 -23.82 -10.57
N ILE A 531 2.58 -22.68 -10.25
CA ILE A 531 1.30 -22.56 -9.57
C ILE A 531 0.32 -21.84 -10.49
N SER A 532 -0.99 -22.05 -10.28
CA SER A 532 -2.01 -21.31 -11.03
C SER A 532 -3.02 -20.72 -10.05
N VAL A 533 -3.28 -19.43 -10.20
CA VAL A 533 -4.17 -18.65 -9.34
C VAL A 533 -5.16 -17.83 -10.15
N TYR A 534 -6.32 -17.56 -9.58
CA TYR A 534 -7.31 -16.61 -10.08
C TYR A 534 -7.80 -15.76 -8.90
N GLY A 535 -7.38 -14.49 -8.85
CA GLY A 535 -7.59 -13.66 -7.68
C GLY A 535 -6.93 -14.26 -6.44
N ASP A 536 -7.72 -14.51 -5.39
CA ASP A 536 -7.32 -15.16 -4.13
C ASP A 536 -7.51 -16.70 -4.15
N THR A 537 -7.89 -17.26 -5.30
CA THR A 537 -8.14 -18.69 -5.47
C THR A 537 -6.95 -19.39 -6.11
N LEU A 538 -6.44 -20.43 -5.45
CA LEU A 538 -5.47 -21.37 -6.01
C LEU A 538 -6.21 -22.48 -6.76
N VAL A 539 -5.77 -22.80 -7.98
CA VAL A 539 -6.42 -23.81 -8.85
C VAL A 539 -5.51 -24.96 -9.25
N ALA A 540 -4.18 -24.78 -9.20
CA ALA A 540 -3.23 -25.85 -9.49
C ALA A 540 -1.89 -25.63 -8.80
N LEU A 541 -1.25 -26.74 -8.43
CA LEU A 541 0.12 -26.85 -7.95
C LEU A 541 0.80 -27.97 -8.75
N ASN A 542 1.73 -27.62 -9.62
CA ASN A 542 2.49 -28.61 -10.39
C ASN A 542 3.85 -28.79 -9.70
N ARG A 543 4.05 -29.97 -9.11
CA ARG A 543 5.32 -30.29 -8.45
C ARG A 543 6.44 -30.29 -9.46
N ALA A 544 7.55 -29.73 -9.03
CA ALA A 544 8.73 -29.74 -9.86
C ALA A 544 9.37 -31.14 -9.81
N SER A 545 9.77 -31.64 -10.97
CA SER A 545 10.32 -33.00 -11.13
C SER A 545 11.49 -33.24 -10.19
N SER A 546 11.55 -34.42 -9.57
CA SER A 546 12.72 -34.85 -8.79
C SER A 546 13.85 -35.11 -9.79
N SER A 547 14.86 -34.25 -9.78
CA SER A 547 16.13 -34.46 -10.49
C SER A 547 16.91 -35.61 -9.87
#